data_AF-A0A5B7IES6-F1
#
_entry.id   AF-A0A5B7IES6-F1
#
_cell.length_a   1.000
_cell.length_b   1.000
_cell.length_c   1.000
_cell.angle_alpha   90.00
_cell.angle_beta   90.00
_cell.angle_gamma   90.00
#
_symmetry.space_group_name_H-M   'P 1'
#
loop_
_entity.id
_entity.type
_entity.pdbx_description
1 polymer ?
#
loop_
_entity_poly.entity_id
_entity_poly.type
_entity_poly.pdbx_seq_one_letter_code
_entity_poly.pdbx_strand_id
1 'polypeptide(L)' 'MWSPEIEKMLELVRETEHIWDPRNESYSKKSLRKSSFDETAATLQEVFPSVQGVVGGED' A
#
# COMPACT_ATOMS: atom_id res chain seq x y z
N MET A 1 2.86 -21.48 -0.20
CA MET A 1 1.61 -20.80 -0.58
C MET A 1 1.45 -19.66 0.40
N TRP A 2 1.30 -18.43 -0.07
CA TRP A 2 1.02 -17.30 0.83
C TRP A 2 -0.40 -17.42 1.38
N SER A 3 -0.68 -16.80 2.53
CA SER A 3 -2.05 -16.74 3.04
C SER A 3 -2.90 -15.92 2.06
N PRO A 4 -4.18 -16.27 1.86
CA PRO A 4 -5.07 -15.55 0.94
C PRO A 4 -5.18 -14.06 1.28
N GLU A 5 -4.96 -13.71 2.55
CA GLU A 5 -4.86 -12.34 3.03
C GLU A 5 -3.68 -11.60 2.38
N ILE A 6 -2.48 -12.17 2.45
CA ILE A 6 -1.25 -11.61 1.86
C ILE A 6 -1.37 -11.49 0.34
N GLU A 7 -1.97 -12.49 -0.33
CA GLU A 7 -2.19 -12.44 -1.78
C GLU A 7 -3.07 -11.25 -2.19
N LYS A 8 -4.16 -11.02 -1.44
CA LYS A 8 -5.06 -9.88 -1.67
C LYS A 8 -4.42 -8.54 -1.31
N MET A 9 -3.53 -8.48 -0.31
CA MET A 9 -2.76 -7.26 -0.03
C MET A 9 -1.84 -6.88 -1.20
N LEU A 10 -1.19 -7.89 -1.79
CA LEU A 10 -0.26 -7.68 -2.88
C LEU A 10 -0.97 -7.31 -4.18
N GLU A 11 -2.17 -7.82 -4.41
CA GLU A 11 -3.02 -7.41 -5.53
C GLU A 11 -3.29 -5.90 -5.46
N LEU A 12 -3.74 -5.39 -4.30
CA LEU A 12 -4.00 -3.96 -4.08
C LEU A 12 -2.77 -3.07 -4.29
N VAL A 13 -1.60 -3.50 -3.78
CA VAL A 13 -0.34 -2.76 -3.97
C VAL A 13 0.12 -2.82 -5.42
N ARG A 14 -0.16 -3.91 -6.13
CA ARG A 14 0.19 -4.07 -7.54
C ARG A 14 -0.65 -3.17 -8.44
N GLU A 15 -1.92 -2.94 -8.11
CA GLU A 15 -2.79 -1.99 -8.81
C GLU A 15 -2.33 -0.53 -8.66
N THR A 16 -1.64 -0.20 -7.56
CA THR A 16 -1.06 1.13 -7.32
C THR A 16 0.41 1.21 -7.75
N GLU A 17 0.66 1.04 -9.06
CA GLU A 17 2.01 0.99 -9.65
C GLU A 17 2.88 2.21 -9.31
N HIS A 18 2.31 3.41 -9.20
CA HIS A 18 3.06 4.62 -8.85
C HIS A 18 3.60 4.65 -7.40
N ILE A 19 3.25 3.66 -6.57
CA ILE A 19 3.80 3.51 -5.22
C ILE A 19 5.16 2.78 -5.24
N TRP A 20 5.37 1.85 -6.17
CA TRP A 20 6.52 0.95 -6.17
C TRP A 20 7.30 0.88 -7.49
N ASP A 21 6.68 1.21 -8.62
CA ASP A 21 7.33 1.18 -9.94
C ASP A 21 8.00 2.53 -10.25
N PRO A 22 9.35 2.58 -10.35
CA PRO A 22 10.06 3.82 -10.61
C PRO A 22 9.97 4.30 -12.07
N ARG A 23 9.40 3.49 -12.98
CA ARG A 23 9.18 3.87 -14.39
C ARG A 23 7.86 4.61 -14.56
N ASN A 24 6.96 4.52 -13.58
CA ASN A 24 5.74 5.30 -13.54
C ASN A 24 6.07 6.79 -13.33
N GLU A 25 5.55 7.65 -14.20
CA GLU A 25 5.74 9.11 -14.14
C GLU A 25 5.32 9.74 -12.79
N SER A 26 4.41 9.09 -12.09
CA SER A 26 3.85 9.55 -10.83
C SER A 26 4.61 9.04 -9.61
N TYR A 27 5.59 8.13 -9.79
CA TYR A 27 6.45 7.66 -8.71
C TYR A 27 7.32 8.77 -8.10
N SER A 28 7.79 9.69 -8.94
CA SER A 28 8.57 10.86 -8.49
C SER A 28 7.73 11.88 -7.70
N LYS A 29 6.39 11.79 -7.76
CA LYS A 29 5.48 12.68 -7.05
C LYS A 29 5.29 12.18 -5.61
N LYS A 30 6.23 12.56 -4.73
CA LYS A 30 6.26 12.11 -3.31
C LYS A 30 4.93 12.28 -2.57
N SER A 31 4.25 13.41 -2.76
CA SER A 31 2.94 13.68 -2.13
C SER A 31 1.84 12.73 -2.62
N LEU A 32 1.78 12.49 -3.93
CA LEU A 32 0.82 11.58 -4.55
C LEU A 32 1.08 10.14 -4.12
N ARG A 33 2.35 9.72 -4.11
CA ARG A 33 2.77 8.41 -3.62
C ARG A 33 2.40 8.20 -2.16
N LYS A 34 2.66 9.19 -1.29
CA LYS A 34 2.28 9.12 0.12
C LYS A 34 0.76 9.02 0.29
N SER A 35 -0.01 9.87 -0.39
CA SER A 35 -1.47 9.85 -0.32
C SER A 35 -2.05 8.50 -0.76
N SER A 36 -1.51 7.92 -1.83
CA SER A 36 -1.99 6.63 -2.36
C SER A 36 -1.57 5.45 -1.48
N PHE A 37 -0.41 5.55 -0.84
CA PHE A 37 0.03 4.60 0.18
C PHE A 37 -0.87 4.65 1.42
N ASP A 38 -1.15 5.84 1.94
CA ASP A 38 -2.04 6.02 3.10
C ASP A 38 -3.46 5.49 2.79
N GLU A 39 -3.99 5.72 1.59
CA GLU A 39 -5.28 5.17 1.12
C GLU A 39 -5.26 3.63 1.00
N THR A 40 -4.19 3.08 0.43
CA THR A 40 -4.02 1.62 0.32
C THR A 40 -3.88 1.00 1.70
N ALA A 41 -3.12 1.62 2.61
CA ALA A 41 -2.95 1.17 3.99
C ALA A 41 -4.28 1.21 4.77
N ALA A 42 -5.10 2.26 4.59
CA ALA A 42 -6.44 2.33 5.19
C ALA A 42 -7.35 1.21 4.68
N THR A 43 -7.34 0.97 3.36
CA THR A 43 -8.10 -0.14 2.74
C THR A 43 -7.63 -1.49 3.27
N LEU A 44 -6.32 -1.69 3.43
CA LEU A 44 -5.74 -2.90 3.99
C LEU A 44 -6.15 -3.09 5.46
N GLN A 45 -6.18 -2.03 6.26
CA GLN A 45 -6.65 -2.09 7.65
C GLN A 45 -8.14 -2.43 7.76
N GLU A 46 -8.97 -1.93 6.85
CA GLU A 46 -10.40 -2.26 6.79
C GLU A 46 -10.64 -3.73 6.41
N VAL A 47 -9.96 -4.20 5.36
CA VAL A 47 -10.10 -5.58 4.87
C VAL A 47 -9.45 -6.59 5.82
N PHE A 48 -8.39 -6.18 6.52
CA PHE A 48 -7.59 -7.01 7.40
C PHE A 48 -7.34 -6.30 8.74
N PRO A 49 -8.22 -6.43 9.74
CA PRO A 49 -8.01 -5.82 11.06
C PRO A 49 -6.72 -6.32 11.75
N SER A 50 -6.11 -7.41 11.29
CA SER A 50 -4.82 -7.90 11.77
C SER A 50 -3.61 -7.05 11.34
N VAL A 51 -3.72 -6.16 10.33
CA VAL A 51 -2.61 -5.25 9.91
C VAL A 51 -2.62 -3.90 10.64
N GLN A 52 -3.44 -3.75 11.69
CA GLN A 52 -3.63 -2.52 12.46
C GLN A 52 -2.38 -2.04 13.25
N GLY A 53 -1.18 -2.55 12.95
CA GLY A 53 0.11 -2.10 13.50
C GLY A 53 1.15 -1.66 12.46
N VAL A 54 0.82 -1.64 11.16
CA VAL A 54 1.79 -1.30 10.10
C VAL A 54 1.99 0.21 9.90
N VAL A 55 1.14 1.04 10.51
CA VAL A 55 1.19 2.52 10.47
C VAL A 55 1.94 3.07 11.69
N GLY A 56 3.14 2.57 11.94
CA GLY A 56 3.98 2.97 13.08
C GLY A 56 5.35 3.42 12.61
N GLY A 57 5.40 4.54 11.88
CA GLY A 57 6.64 5.23 11.53
C GLY A 57 6.53 6.68 11.97
N GLU A 58 6.66 6.92 13.27
CA GLU A 58 6.93 8.24 13.84
C GLU A 58 8.45 8.45 13.90
N ASP A 59 8.89 9.52 13.22
CA ASP A 59 10.19 10.22 13.21
C ASP A 59 11.49 9.44 12.92
#